data_AF-A0A969HF36-F1
#
_entry.id   AF-A0A969HF36-F1
#
_cell.length_a   1.000
_cell.length_b   1.000
_cell.length_c   1.000
_cell.angle_alpha   90.00
_cell.angle_beta   90.00
_cell.angle_gamma   90.00
#
_symmetry.space_group_name_H-M   'P 1'
#
loop_
_entity.id
_entity.type
_entity.pdbx_description
1 polymer ?
#
loop_
_entity_poly.entity_id
_entity_poly.type
_entity_poly.pdbx_seq_one_letter_code
_entity_poly.pdbx_strand_id
1 'polypeptide(L)'
;MKVIYKITYPNGKIYVGQDVTDSINYFGSASSELIARDFTREQRREFSVRKEILWESESATNKELNEKEVEYILALDANNPAIGYNQRPKFKGESDQSLIKAAQSEL
;
A
#
# COMPACT_ATOMS: atom_id res chain seq x y z
N MET A 1 -8.20 16.98 -8.96
CA MET A 1 -6.83 16.57 -8.67
C MET A 1 -6.80 15.06 -8.52
N LYS A 2 -5.82 14.36 -9.07
CA LYS A 2 -5.60 12.93 -8.78
C LYS A 2 -4.40 12.81 -7.87
N VAL A 3 -4.51 11.97 -6.85
CA VAL A 3 -3.44 11.82 -5.85
C VAL A 3 -3.13 10.36 -5.57
N ILE A 4 -1.86 10.08 -5.29
CA ILE A 4 -1.42 8.88 -4.56
C ILE A 4 -1.15 9.32 -3.13
N TYR A 5 -1.70 8.59 -2.17
CA TYR A 5 -1.50 8.85 -0.75
C TYR A 5 -1.05 7.60 -0.01
N LYS A 6 -0.50 7.84 1.18
CA LYS A 6 -0.12 6.82 2.16
C LYS A 6 -0.90 7.06 3.44
N ILE A 7 -1.52 6.01 3.97
CA ILE A 7 -2.04 5.95 5.33
C ILE A 7 -1.02 5.24 6.21
N THR A 8 -0.63 5.84 7.33
CA THR A 8 0.19 5.19 8.36
C THR A 8 -0.67 4.87 9.57
N TYR A 9 -0.66 3.61 10.01
CA TYR A 9 -1.41 3.10 11.17
C TYR A 9 -0.55 3.14 12.45
N PRO A 10 -1.15 3.01 13.65
CA PRO A 10 -0.42 3.11 14.91
C PRO A 10 0.68 2.07 15.11
N ASN A 11 0.58 0.90 14.45
CA ASN A 11 1.61 -0.13 14.47
C ASN A 11 2.77 0.14 13.50
N GLY A 12 2.79 1.30 12.83
CA GLY A 12 3.79 1.69 11.85
C GLY A 12 3.55 1.13 10.45
N LYS A 13 2.59 0.20 10.27
CA LYS A 13 2.27 -0.33 8.94
C LYS A 13 1.59 0.72 8.07
N ILE A 14 1.75 0.58 6.76
CA ILE A 14 1.25 1.53 5.77
C ILE A 14 0.24 0.93 4.81
N TYR A 15 -0.58 1.79 4.20
CA TYR A 15 -1.38 1.47 3.02
C TYR A 15 -1.19 2.59 2.00
N VAL A 16 -0.87 2.23 0.77
CA VAL A 16 -0.79 3.16 -0.36
C VAL A 16 -2.07 3.02 -1.17
N GLY A 17 -2.72 4.14 -1.48
CA GLY A 17 -3.92 4.16 -2.30
C GLY A 17 -3.95 5.37 -3.22
N GLN A 18 -4.83 5.32 -4.20
CA GLN A 18 -5.12 6.43 -5.11
C GLN A 18 -6.49 7.08 -4.83
N ASP A 19 -6.63 8.36 -5.16
CA ASP A 19 -7.90 9.09 -5.15
C ASP A 19 -8.02 9.96 -6.41
N VAL A 20 -9.10 9.75 -7.17
CA VAL A 20 -9.40 10.51 -8.41
C VAL A 20 -10.31 11.72 -8.17
N THR A 21 -10.83 11.84 -6.95
CA THR A 21 -11.82 12.85 -6.53
C THR A 21 -11.21 13.93 -5.66
N ASP A 22 -10.03 13.70 -5.09
CA ASP A 22 -9.38 14.57 -4.11
C ASP A 22 -10.25 14.80 -2.85
N SER A 23 -10.83 13.72 -2.36
CA SER A 23 -11.68 13.75 -1.19
C SER A 23 -10.85 13.77 0.10
N ILE A 24 -11.07 14.80 0.92
CA ILE A 24 -10.39 14.96 2.21
C ILE A 24 -10.64 13.80 3.18
N ASN A 25 -11.81 13.14 3.10
CA ASN A 25 -12.20 12.05 4.00
C ASN A 25 -12.14 10.66 3.36
N TYR A 26 -11.55 10.52 2.17
CA TYR A 26 -11.29 9.22 1.57
C TYR A 26 -9.96 8.65 2.06
N PHE A 27 -10.02 7.48 2.70
CA PHE A 27 -8.86 6.76 3.28
C PHE A 27 -8.59 5.41 2.62
N GLY A 28 -9.19 5.19 1.44
CA GLY A 28 -8.92 4.03 0.60
C GLY A 28 -9.79 2.82 0.85
N SER A 29 -9.33 1.69 0.29
CA SER A 29 -10.05 0.42 0.20
C SER A 29 -9.29 -0.74 0.85
N ALA A 30 -8.38 -0.43 1.78
CA ALA A 30 -7.64 -1.42 2.54
C ALA A 30 -8.61 -2.40 3.25
N SER A 31 -8.26 -3.70 3.28
CA SER A 31 -9.09 -4.71 3.93
C SER A 31 -9.18 -4.45 5.42
N SER A 32 -10.41 -4.23 5.88
CA SER A 32 -10.69 -4.01 7.31
C SER A 32 -10.32 -5.23 8.15
N GLU A 33 -10.47 -6.44 7.59
CA GLU A 33 -10.15 -7.71 8.23
C GLU A 33 -8.64 -7.89 8.43
N LEU A 34 -7.82 -7.45 7.47
CA LEU A 34 -6.36 -7.51 7.61
C LEU A 34 -5.85 -6.55 8.66
N ILE A 35 -6.31 -5.29 8.62
CA ILE A 35 -5.93 -4.27 9.60
C ILE A 35 -6.35 -4.72 10.99
N ALA A 36 -7.58 -5.23 11.13
CA ALA A 36 -8.13 -5.73 12.38
C ALA A 36 -7.24 -6.77 13.07
N ARG A 37 -6.48 -7.60 12.34
CA ARG A 37 -5.61 -8.63 12.93
C ARG A 37 -4.46 -8.04 13.76
N ASP A 38 -4.06 -6.80 13.49
CA ASP A 38 -2.95 -6.14 14.18
C ASP A 38 -3.41 -5.28 15.37
N PHE A 39 -4.71 -5.19 15.66
CA PHE A 39 -5.25 -4.33 16.73
C PHE A 39 -6.26 -5.06 17.63
N THR A 40 -6.08 -4.90 18.95
CA THR A 40 -7.03 -5.35 19.97
C THR A 40 -8.32 -4.52 19.94
N ARG A 41 -9.37 -4.99 20.63
CA ARG A 41 -10.63 -4.22 20.73
C ARG A 41 -10.41 -2.87 21.40
N GLU A 42 -9.53 -2.82 22.40
CA GLU A 42 -9.19 -1.63 23.17
C GLU A 42 -8.48 -0.60 22.29
N GLN A 43 -7.48 -1.03 21.52
CA GLN A 43 -6.78 -0.15 20.56
C GLN A 43 -7.70 0.41 19.47
N ARG A 44 -8.76 -0.33 19.10
CA ARG A 44 -9.75 0.15 18.12
C ARG A 44 -10.71 1.21 18.65
N ARG A 45 -10.83 1.37 19.98
CA ARG A 45 -11.71 2.39 20.57
C ARG A 45 -11.21 3.79 20.28
N GLU A 46 -9.89 3.95 20.21
CA GLU A 46 -9.23 5.22 19.95
C GLU A 46 -7.90 4.95 19.26
N PHE A 47 -7.79 5.35 18.01
CA PHE A 47 -6.50 5.45 17.32
C PHE A 47 -6.53 6.53 16.26
N SER A 48 -5.36 7.07 15.96
CA SER A 48 -5.14 8.00 14.86
C SER A 48 -4.46 7.30 13.69
N VAL A 49 -4.81 7.71 12.48
CA VAL A 49 -4.05 7.41 11.27
C VAL A 49 -3.51 8.70 10.68
N ARG A 50 -2.38 8.64 9.97
CA ARG A 50 -1.83 9.78 9.24
C ARG A 50 -1.95 9.56 7.74
N LYS A 51 -2.64 10.46 7.03
CA LYS A 51 -2.69 10.51 5.56
C LYS A 51 -1.63 11.49 5.05
N GLU A 52 -0.82 11.04 4.11
CA GLU A 52 0.22 11.85 3.43
C GLU A 52 0.00 11.74 1.92
N ILE A 53 -0.08 12.86 1.19
CA ILE A 53 -0.04 12.86 -0.28
C ILE A 53 1.41 12.62 -0.71
N LEU A 54 1.63 11.59 -1.52
CA LEU A 54 2.95 11.22 -2.04
C LEU A 54 3.19 11.83 -3.44
N TRP A 55 2.12 11.94 -4.22
CA TRP A 55 2.15 12.43 -5.59
C TRP A 55 0.78 12.95 -5.99
N GLU A 56 0.75 13.96 -6.85
CA GLU A 56 -0.49 14.54 -7.36
C GLU A 56 -0.35 15.02 -8.80
N SER A 57 -1.45 15.04 -9.54
CA SER A 57 -1.52 15.55 -10.91
C SER A 57 -2.94 15.97 -11.30
N GLU A 58 -3.04 17.08 -12.01
CA GLU A 58 -4.29 17.54 -12.61
C GLU A 58 -4.60 16.85 -13.95
N SER A 59 -3.57 16.45 -14.70
CA SER A 59 -3.68 16.02 -16.09
C SER A 59 -3.45 14.53 -16.32
N ALA A 60 -2.94 13.80 -15.31
CA ALA A 60 -2.68 12.38 -15.45
C ALA A 60 -3.95 11.59 -15.83
N THR A 61 -3.77 10.60 -16.68
CA THR A 61 -4.78 9.60 -17.02
C THR A 61 -4.99 8.63 -15.84
N ASN A 62 -6.07 7.84 -15.88
CA ASN A 62 -6.26 6.78 -14.87
C ASN A 62 -5.18 5.70 -14.97
N LYS A 63 -4.62 5.50 -16.17
CA LYS A 63 -3.54 4.55 -16.40
C LYS A 63 -2.26 4.97 -15.68
N GLU A 64 -1.83 6.22 -15.87
CA GLU A 64 -0.66 6.78 -15.19
C GLU A 64 -0.83 6.78 -13.67
N LEU A 65 -2.05 7.05 -13.18
CA LEU A 65 -2.36 6.98 -11.75
C LEU A 65 -2.16 5.54 -11.21
N ASN A 66 -2.70 4.53 -11.89
CA ASN A 66 -2.52 3.13 -11.50
C ASN A 66 -1.03 2.71 -11.56
N GLU A 67 -0.28 3.16 -12.57
CA GLU A 67 1.16 2.91 -12.68
C GLU A 67 1.92 3.55 -11.52
N LYS A 68 1.58 4.78 -11.14
CA LYS A 68 2.14 5.47 -9.97
C LYS A 68 1.77 4.79 -8.66
N GLU A 69 0.54 4.31 -8.51
CA GLU A 69 0.12 3.55 -7.33
C GLU A 69 1.00 2.30 -7.16
N VAL A 70 1.21 1.53 -8.24
CA VAL A 70 2.08 0.33 -8.21
C VAL A 70 3.54 0.71 -7.91
N GLU A 71 4.06 1.80 -8.50
CA GLU A 71 5.41 2.31 -8.22
C GLU A 71 5.60 2.59 -6.73
N TYR A 72 4.68 3.33 -6.10
CA TYR A 72 4.77 3.66 -4.68
C TYR A 72 4.54 2.46 -3.76
N ILE A 73 3.65 1.53 -4.12
CA ILE A 73 3.45 0.29 -3.35
C ILE A 73 4.76 -0.49 -3.28
N LEU A 74 5.46 -0.63 -4.40
CA LEU A 74 6.73 -1.36 -4.47
C LEU A 74 7.88 -0.59 -3.82
N ALA A 75 7.98 0.72 -4.05
CA ALA A 75 9.05 1.56 -3.51
C ALA A 75 9.02 1.64 -1.98
N LEU A 76 7.82 1.57 -1.38
CA LEU A 76 7.62 1.59 0.07
C LEU A 76 7.43 0.19 0.67
N ASP A 77 7.53 -0.86 -0.14
CA ASP A 77 7.24 -2.25 0.24
C ASP A 77 5.88 -2.43 0.95
N ALA A 78 4.90 -1.61 0.57
CA ALA A 78 3.58 -1.55 1.21
C ALA A 78 2.77 -2.85 1.01
N ASN A 79 3.19 -3.70 0.07
CA ASN A 79 2.61 -5.02 -0.16
C ASN A 79 3.22 -6.13 0.70
N ASN A 80 4.36 -5.90 1.35
CA ASN A 80 4.94 -6.81 2.32
C ASN A 80 4.09 -6.81 3.60
N PRO A 81 3.52 -7.95 4.05
CA PRO A 81 2.67 -7.99 5.25
C PRO A 81 3.35 -7.53 6.55
N ALA A 82 4.68 -7.50 6.58
CA ALA A 82 5.44 -6.94 7.70
C ALA A 82 5.44 -5.40 7.71
N ILE A 83 5.27 -4.76 6.55
CA ILE A 83 5.41 -3.31 6.35
C ILE A 83 4.07 -2.64 6.03
N GLY A 84 3.16 -3.31 5.31
CA GLY A 84 1.91 -2.69 4.88
C GLY A 84 0.76 -3.64 4.59
N TYR A 85 -0.34 -3.03 4.14
CA TYR A 85 -1.63 -3.68 3.95
C TYR A 85 -2.04 -3.83 2.48
N ASN A 86 -1.23 -3.36 1.52
CA ASN A 86 -1.53 -3.59 0.11
C ASN A 86 -1.41 -5.09 -0.19
N GLN A 87 -2.36 -5.65 -0.93
CA GLN A 87 -2.31 -7.07 -1.33
C GLN A 87 -1.83 -7.24 -2.78
N ARG A 88 -1.77 -6.13 -3.51
CA ARG A 88 -1.42 -6.08 -4.93
C ARG A 88 -0.39 -4.95 -5.15
N PRO A 89 0.63 -5.18 -5.99
CA PRO A 89 1.03 -6.48 -6.53
C PRO A 89 1.37 -7.49 -5.43
N LYS A 90 1.28 -8.80 -5.71
CA LYS A 90 1.58 -9.83 -4.71
C LYS A 90 3.03 -9.66 -4.24
N PHE A 91 3.23 -9.68 -2.92
CA PHE A 91 4.57 -9.67 -2.35
C PHE A 91 5.31 -10.95 -2.74
N LYS A 92 6.51 -10.77 -3.28
CA LYS A 92 7.44 -11.85 -3.63
C LYS A 92 8.50 -11.90 -2.54
N GLY A 93 8.22 -12.63 -1.45
CA GLY A 93 9.18 -12.80 -0.37
C GLY A 93 10.47 -13.51 -0.84
N GLU A 94 11.43 -13.71 0.07
CA GLU A 94 12.74 -14.30 -0.25
C GLU A 94 12.66 -15.67 -0.96
N SER A 95 11.60 -16.45 -0.73
CA SER A 95 11.38 -17.75 -1.36
C SER A 95 11.13 -17.69 -2.88
N ASP A 96 10.64 -16.56 -3.41
CA ASP A 96 10.47 -16.39 -4.86
C ASP A 96 11.79 -15.97 -5.53
N GLN A 97 12.69 -15.30 -4.80
CA GLN A 97 13.99 -14.89 -5.33
C GLN A 97 14.97 -16.07 -5.44
N SER A 98 14.88 -17.05 -4.53
CA SER A 98 15.68 -18.28 -4.60
C SER A 98 15.27 -19.17 -5.78
N LEU A 99 13.98 -19.23 -6.12
CA LEU A 99 13.47 -19.95 -7.30
C LEU A 99 13.93 -19.32 -8.62
N ILE A 100 14.01 -17.98 -8.69
CA ILE A 100 14.53 -17.27 -9.87
C ILE A 100 16.03 -17.51 -10.04
N LYS A 101 16.81 -17.53 -8.95
CA LYS A 101 18.25 -17.85 -9.03
C LYS A 101 18.52 -19.30 -9.43
N ALA A 102 17.73 -20.26 -8.93
CA ALA A 102 17.86 -21.67 -9.29
C ALA A 102 17.57 -21.91 -10.78
N ALA A 103 16.53 -21.27 -11.33
CA ALA A 103 16.18 -21.39 -12.75
C ALA A 103 17.21 -20.73 -13.69
N GLN A 104 18.04 -19.81 -13.20
CA GLN A 104 19.09 -19.14 -13.97
C GLN A 104 20.46 -19.84 -13.88
N SER A 105 20.64 -20.77 -12.93
CA SER A 105 21.88 -21.58 -12.82
C SER A 105 21.85 -22.89 -13.60
N GLU A 106 20.72 -23.22 -14.24
CA GLU A 106 20.53 -24.43 -15.06
C GLU A 106 20.60 -24.15 -16.58
N LEU A 107 21.05 -22.95 -16.98
CA LEU A 107 21.31 -22.52 -18.36
C LEU A 107 22.76 -22.08 -18.52
#